data_AF-A0A7V8XWB1-F1
#
_entry.id   AF-A0A7V8XWB1-F1
#
_cell.length_a   1.000
_cell.length_b   1.000
_cell.length_c   1.000
_cell.angle_alpha   90.00
_cell.angle_beta   90.00
_cell.angle_gamma   90.00
#
_symmetry.space_group_name_H-M   'P 1'
#
loop_
_entity.id
_entity.type
_entity.pdbx_description
1 polymer ?
#
loop_
_entity_poly.entity_id
_entity_poly.type
_entity_poly.pdbx_seq_one_letter_code
_entity_poly.pdbx_strand_id
1 'polypeptide(L)' 'MELYETLPIVPLRDVVVFPHMMLPFVIGRPSSVRALEHALLKDKRIFLAAQHDAQTDDPQP' A
#
# COMPACT_ATOMS: atom_id res chain seq x y z
N MET A 1 13.94 -23.33 -1.42
CA MET A 1 14.22 -21.91 -1.11
C MET A 1 12.94 -21.17 -1.39
N GLU A 2 12.24 -20.69 -0.37
CA GLU A 2 11.01 -19.93 -0.59
C GLU A 2 11.36 -18.68 -1.41
N LEU A 3 10.63 -18.47 -2.50
CA LEU A 3 10.78 -17.30 -3.37
C LEU A 3 10.11 -16.12 -2.66
N TYR A 4 10.92 -15.28 -2.02
CA TYR A 4 10.44 -14.01 -1.48
C TYR A 4 10.27 -13.00 -2.61
N GLU A 5 9.14 -12.32 -2.63
CA GLU A 5 8.85 -11.24 -3.56
C GLU A 5 8.80 -9.91 -2.81
N THR A 6 9.40 -8.87 -3.41
CA THR A 6 9.31 -7.50 -2.89
C THR A 6 8.22 -6.74 -3.64
N LEU A 7 7.23 -6.26 -2.90
CA LEU A 7 6.12 -5.46 -3.43
C LEU A 7 6.17 -4.02 -2.88
N PRO A 8 5.76 -3.01 -3.67
CA PRO A 8 5.58 -1.65 -3.16
C PRO A 8 4.48 -1.63 -2.08
N ILE A 9 4.77 -0.99 -0.95
CA ILE A 9 3.84 -0.88 0.17
C ILE A 9 3.02 0.41 0.08
N VAL A 10 1.72 0.31 0.37
CA VAL A 10 0.81 1.45 0.50
C VAL A 10 0.12 1.36 1.87
N PRO A 11 0.44 2.26 2.82
CA PRO A 11 -0.20 2.26 4.13
C PRO A 11 -1.62 2.82 4.04
N LEU A 12 -2.57 2.15 4.68
CA LEU A 12 -3.97 2.54 4.80
C LEU A 12 -4.26 3.08 6.20
N ARG A 13 -4.92 4.24 6.25
CA ARG A 13 -5.27 4.93 7.50
C ARG A 13 -6.66 4.58 8.00
N ASP A 14 -7.65 4.83 7.14
CA ASP A 14 -9.06 4.90 7.54
C ASP A 14 -9.81 3.57 7.30
N VAL A 15 -9.16 2.60 6.65
CA VAL A 15 -9.77 1.35 6.21
C VAL A 15 -8.81 0.17 6.30
N VAL A 16 -9.38 -1.02 6.52
CA VAL A 16 -8.68 -2.30 6.40
C VAL A 16 -9.33 -3.09 5.27
N VAL A 17 -8.52 -3.60 4.34
CA VAL A 17 -8.97 -4.34 3.17
C VAL A 17 -8.67 -5.82 3.37
N PHE A 18 -9.69 -6.66 3.19
CA PHE A 18 -9.58 -8.11 3.20
C PHE A 18 -9.65 -8.68 1.77
N PRO A 19 -9.19 -9.92 1.55
CA PRO A 19 -9.31 -10.58 0.26
C PRO A 19 -10.74 -10.52 -0.31
N HIS A 20 -10.83 -10.38 -1.64
CA HIS A 20 -12.08 -10.27 -2.41
C HIS A 20 -12.88 -8.96 -2.25
N MET A 21 -12.40 -7.98 -1.47
CA MET A 21 -13.03 -6.65 -1.43
C MET A 21 -12.67 -5.80 -2.66
N MET A 22 -13.64 -5.04 -3.17
CA MET A 22 -13.45 -4.03 -4.21
C MET A 22 -13.83 -2.66 -3.64
N LEU A 23 -12.82 -1.83 -3.33
CA LEU A 23 -13.00 -0.52 -2.72
C LEU A 23 -12.19 0.54 -3.49
N PRO A 24 -12.79 1.66 -3.91
CA PRO A 24 -12.03 2.82 -4.34
C PRO A 24 -11.42 3.54 -3.13
N PHE A 25 -10.16 3.94 -3.20
CA PHE A 25 -9.52 4.77 -2.17
C PHE A 25 -8.64 5.85 -2.81
N VAL A 26 -8.45 6.95 -2.07
CA VAL A 26 -7.69 8.11 -2.52
C VAL A 26 -6.25 8.01 -2.03
N ILE A 27 -5.30 8.23 -2.92
CA ILE A 27 -3.88 8.27 -2.60
C ILE A 27 -3.38 9.69 -2.80
N GLY A 28 -2.89 10.32 -1.72
CA GLY A 28 -2.36 11.69 -1.76
C GLY A 28 -0.90 11.82 -1.33
N ARG A 29 -0.35 10.85 -0.58
CA ARG A 29 1.01 10.95 -0.05
C ARG A 29 2.05 10.70 -1.15
N PRO A 30 3.10 11.53 -1.28
CA PRO A 30 4.13 11.34 -2.30
C PRO A 30 4.76 9.95 -2.31
N SER A 31 4.98 9.35 -1.12
CA SER A 31 5.50 7.98 -1.00
C SER A 31 4.55 6.93 -1.58
N SER A 32 3.26 7.04 -1.27
CA SER A 32 2.23 6.12 -1.77
C SER A 32 1.97 6.29 -3.28
N VAL A 33 2.04 7.52 -3.81
CA VAL A 33 1.94 7.78 -5.26
C VAL A 33 3.10 7.09 -5.99
N ARG A 34 4.34 7.26 -5.53
CA ARG A 34 5.51 6.58 -6.12
C ARG A 34 5.40 5.06 -6.07
N ALA A 35 4.90 4.51 -4.96
CA ALA A 35 4.68 3.07 -4.81
C ALA A 35 3.66 2.55 -5.85
N LEU A 36 2.58 3.29 -6.08
CA LEU A 36 1.59 2.96 -7.10
C LEU A 36 2.16 3.06 -8.51
N GLU A 37 2.86 4.15 -8.84
CA GLU A 37 3.52 4.33 -10.14
C GLU A 37 4.49 3.17 -10.44
N HIS A 38 5.29 2.76 -9.45
CA HIS A 38 6.18 1.61 -9.58
C HIS A 38 5.43 0.30 -9.81
N ALA A 39 4.30 0.08 -9.13
CA ALA A 39 3.47 -1.11 -9.33
C ALA A 39 2.82 -1.13 -10.73
N LEU A 40 2.40 0.04 -11.23
CA LEU A 40 1.82 0.19 -12.57
C LEU A 40 2.79 -0.16 -13.71
N LEU A 41 4.10 0.03 -13.48
CA LEU A 41 5.16 -0.37 -14.41
C LEU A 41 5.53 -1.87 -14.32
N LYS A 42 4.98 -2.60 -13.34
CA LYS A 42 5.21 -4.03 -13.12
C LYS A 42 3.87 -4.80 -13.24
N ASP A 43 3.65 -5.77 -12.36
CA ASP A 43 2.48 -6.66 -12.39
C ASP A 43 1.23 -6.06 -11.74
N LYS A 44 1.21 -4.75 -11.48
CA LYS A 44 0.10 -4.04 -10.82
C LYS A 44 -0.26 -4.60 -9.44
N ARG A 45 0.73 -5.18 -8.76
CA ARG A 45 0.61 -5.73 -7.40
C ARG A 45 1.21 -4.75 -6.39
N ILE A 46 0.48 -4.53 -5.30
CA ILE A 46 0.90 -3.72 -4.15
C ILE A 46 0.66 -4.51 -2.87
N PHE A 47 1.36 -4.12 -1.80
CA PHE A 47 1.11 -4.62 -0.46
C PHE A 47 0.39 -3.54 0.35
N LEU A 48 -0.81 -3.84 0.83
CA LEU A 48 -1.58 -2.94 1.69
C LEU A 48 -1.27 -3.26 3.16
N ALA A 49 -0.94 -2.25 3.95
CA ALA A 49 -0.71 -2.39 5.39
C ALA A 49 -1.56 -1.38 6.14
N ALA A 50 -2.26 -1.84 7.19
CA ALA A 50 -2.94 -0.93 8.10
C ALA A 50 -1.90 -0.15 8.92
N GLN A 51 -2.07 1.16 9.05
CA GLN A 51 -1.24 1.95 9.94
C GLN A 51 -1.61 1.67 11.40
N HIS A 52 -0.60 1.60 12.27
CA HIS A 52 -0.83 1.50 13.71
C HIS A 52 -1.43 2.79 14.29
N ASP A 53 -0.89 3.95 13.90
CA ASP A 53 -1.40 5.26 14.28
C ASP A 53 -1.84 6.03 13.03
N ALA A 54 -3.13 6.35 12.99
CA ALA A 54 -3.74 7.10 11.90
C ALA A 54 -3.28 8.56 11.84
N GLN A 55 -2.80 9.13 12.95
CA GLN A 55 -2.34 10.53 13.00
C GLN A 55 -0.92 10.71 12.44
N THR A 56 -0.22 9.61 12.13
CA THR A 56 1.12 9.66 11.58
C THR A 56 1.07 9.74 10.05
N ASP A 57 1.39 10.92 9.51
CA ASP A 57 1.41 11.18 8.07
C ASP A 57 2.47 10.38 7.33
N ASP A 58 3.67 10.20 7.90
CA ASP A 58 4.77 9.42 7.32
C ASP A 58 5.16 8.24 8.24
N PRO A 59 4.41 7.12 8.18
CA PRO A 59 4.69 5.95 9.01
C PRO A 59 6.04 5.35 8.61
N GLN A 60 6.85 5.03 9.61
CA GLN A 60 8.07 4.25 9.41
C GLN A 60 7.77 2.76 9.63
N PRO A 61 8.55 1.85 9.02
CA PRO A 61 8.45 0.41 9.25
C PRO A 61 8.59 0.01 10.72
#